data_AF-A0A3A9UN44-F1
#
_entry.id   AF-A0A3A9UN44-F1
#
_cell.length_a   1.000
_cell.length_b   1.000
_cell.length_c   1.000
_cell.angle_alpha   90.00
_cell.angle_beta   90.00
_cell.angle_gamma   90.00
#
_symmetry.space_group_name_H-M   'P 1'
#
loop_
_entity.id
_entity.type
_entity.pdbx_description
1 polymer ?
#
loop_
_entity_poly.entity_id
_entity_poly.type
_entity_poly.pdbx_seq_one_letter_code
_entity_poly.pdbx_strand_id
1 'polypeptide(L)'
;MTLHIESQLAGSILQPNNNWDISVQKQLSAFKNPDYLIGPRVDLLQGDISREWFKWIVDQFVDKRFFNEKTNFFEIYTDVRDSIELLIGNQKDEDDKQKISELISISVEQRINFLKQDDRNRKNITTTIKEDLLTIYGQEPRCWLTGLKFSQEAVFNFTAKKVDKQPIQLPTFVDRYRPIGTNERDLCIEVDHLFPFSYGGPDDLNNYRLICGWANRVKSNHITGYSTGTKVSGASKLFPTSFYYWVIRTLGLKRKCEVAGCNNNITNSELTVCSQLGSSKAITPVSMKVICKDHDNRENRYIRRDSVKERFLL
;
A
#
# COMPACT_ATOMS: atom_id res chain seq x y z
N MET A 1 15.30 -20.60 -21.90
CA MET A 1 14.62 -19.36 -21.48
C MET A 1 13.26 -19.23 -22.16
N THR A 2 13.17 -19.30 -23.49
CA THR A 2 11.90 -19.21 -24.26
C THR A 2 10.82 -20.22 -23.83
N LEU A 3 11.17 -21.50 -23.73
CA LEU A 3 10.24 -22.57 -23.29
C LEU A 3 9.64 -22.33 -21.89
N HIS A 4 10.36 -21.68 -20.98
CA HIS A 4 9.87 -21.41 -19.63
C HIS A 4 8.84 -20.27 -19.61
N ILE A 5 9.03 -19.27 -20.46
CA ILE A 5 8.09 -18.14 -20.60
C ILE A 5 6.79 -18.62 -21.21
N GLU A 6 6.85 -19.48 -22.22
CA GLU A 6 5.68 -20.07 -22.86
C GLU A 6 4.82 -20.84 -21.84
N SER A 7 5.44 -21.67 -20.99
CA SER A 7 4.73 -22.38 -19.93
C SER A 7 4.12 -21.45 -18.87
N GLN A 8 4.84 -20.39 -18.47
CA GLN A 8 4.31 -19.39 -17.52
C GLN A 8 3.13 -18.59 -18.11
N LEU A 9 3.19 -18.25 -19.41
CA LEU A 9 2.10 -17.57 -20.11
C LEU A 9 0.89 -18.49 -20.31
N ALA A 10 1.11 -19.78 -20.55
CA ALA A 10 0.05 -20.77 -20.70
C ALA A 10 -0.74 -21.03 -19.41
N GLY A 11 -0.13 -20.83 -18.24
CA GLY A 11 -0.80 -20.86 -16.94
C GLY A 11 -1.21 -19.48 -16.40
N SER A 12 -1.14 -18.42 -17.21
CA SER A 12 -1.60 -17.09 -16.82
C SER A 12 -3.10 -17.10 -16.50
N ILE A 13 -3.54 -16.25 -15.55
CA ILE A 13 -4.97 -16.01 -15.27
C ILE A 13 -5.77 -15.55 -16.50
N LEU A 14 -5.08 -15.11 -17.56
CA LEU A 14 -5.65 -14.75 -18.86
C LEU A 14 -6.04 -15.98 -19.71
N GLN A 15 -5.69 -17.20 -19.29
CA GLN A 15 -6.04 -18.47 -19.93
C GLN A 15 -7.14 -19.18 -19.10
N PRO A 16 -8.43 -18.99 -19.44
CA PRO A 16 -9.55 -19.30 -18.53
C PRO A 16 -9.69 -20.79 -18.17
N ASN A 17 -9.26 -21.69 -19.05
CA ASN A 17 -9.50 -23.14 -18.89
C ASN A 17 -8.59 -23.81 -17.84
N ASN A 18 -7.50 -23.15 -17.43
CA ASN A 18 -6.46 -23.75 -16.60
C ASN A 18 -6.37 -23.16 -15.19
N ASN A 19 -7.18 -22.13 -14.89
CA ASN A 19 -7.06 -21.35 -13.66
C ASN A 19 -7.37 -22.14 -12.37
N TRP A 20 -8.16 -23.21 -12.48
CA TRP A 20 -8.56 -24.10 -11.38
C TRP A 20 -7.96 -25.51 -11.50
N ASP A 21 -6.93 -25.70 -12.35
CA ASP A 21 -6.27 -26.98 -12.54
C ASP A 21 -5.04 -27.10 -11.61
N ILE A 22 -5.07 -28.08 -10.70
CA ILE A 22 -3.98 -28.33 -9.75
C ILE A 22 -2.68 -28.77 -10.42
N SER A 23 -2.76 -29.47 -11.55
CA SER A 23 -1.58 -29.92 -12.30
C SER A 23 -0.87 -28.74 -12.94
N VAL A 24 -1.63 -27.79 -13.49
CA VAL A 24 -1.09 -26.52 -14.00
C VAL A 24 -0.50 -25.69 -12.87
N GLN A 25 -1.17 -25.60 -11.72
CA GLN A 25 -0.62 -24.89 -10.56
C GLN A 25 0.71 -25.49 -10.07
N LYS A 26 0.82 -26.82 -10.05
CA LYS A 26 2.07 -27.50 -9.70
C LYS A 26 3.19 -27.23 -10.70
N GLN A 27 2.88 -27.10 -11.99
CA GLN A 27 3.87 -26.69 -12.99
C GLN A 27 4.27 -25.23 -12.78
N LEU A 28 3.31 -24.34 -12.53
CA LEU A 28 3.56 -22.92 -12.29
C LEU A 28 4.42 -22.67 -11.05
N SER A 29 4.20 -23.41 -9.96
CA SER A 29 4.96 -23.24 -8.72
C SER A 29 6.45 -23.59 -8.85
N ALA A 30 6.81 -24.41 -9.85
CA ALA A 30 8.20 -24.75 -10.15
C ALA A 30 8.94 -23.62 -10.89
N PHE A 31 8.23 -22.63 -11.43
CA PHE A 31 8.86 -21.53 -12.17
C PHE A 31 9.10 -20.32 -11.27
N LYS A 32 10.32 -19.78 -11.33
CA LYS A 32 10.63 -18.46 -10.77
C LYS A 32 9.94 -17.38 -11.61
N ASN A 33 9.43 -16.34 -10.96
CA ASN A 33 8.91 -15.15 -11.64
C ASN A 33 9.93 -14.62 -12.68
N PRO A 34 9.46 -14.14 -13.85
CA PRO A 34 10.36 -13.61 -14.88
C PRO A 34 10.89 -12.24 -14.47
N ASP A 35 11.89 -12.23 -13.57
CA ASP A 35 12.48 -11.04 -12.94
C ASP A 35 12.89 -9.98 -13.98
N TYR A 36 13.41 -10.42 -15.13
CA TYR A 36 13.85 -9.54 -16.21
C TYR A 36 12.70 -8.79 -16.91
N LEU A 37 11.49 -9.34 -16.96
CA LEU A 37 10.30 -8.64 -17.49
C LEU A 37 9.74 -7.63 -16.48
N ILE A 38 9.97 -7.88 -15.20
CA ILE A 38 9.52 -7.01 -14.11
C ILE A 38 10.51 -5.85 -13.89
N GLY A 39 11.80 -6.10 -14.11
CA GLY A 39 12.86 -5.10 -14.03
C GLY A 39 13.08 -4.56 -12.60
N PRO A 40 13.28 -3.24 -12.41
CA PRO A 40 13.64 -2.64 -11.11
C PRO A 40 12.50 -2.62 -10.06
N ARG A 41 11.46 -3.42 -10.29
CA ARG A 41 10.25 -3.56 -9.47
C ARG A 41 10.14 -4.93 -8.82
N VAL A 42 11.03 -5.86 -9.14
CA VAL A 42 11.02 -7.22 -8.58
C VAL A 42 11.00 -7.16 -7.06
N ASP A 43 11.89 -6.39 -6.43
CA ASP A 43 11.98 -6.32 -4.97
C ASP A 43 10.70 -5.79 -4.31
N LEU A 44 10.01 -4.84 -4.96
CA LEU A 44 8.76 -4.28 -4.45
C LEU A 44 7.66 -5.34 -4.47
N LEU A 45 7.50 -6.02 -5.59
CA LEU A 45 6.47 -7.04 -5.77
C LEU A 45 6.75 -8.28 -4.93
N GLN A 46 8.01 -8.72 -4.90
CA GLN A 46 8.45 -9.85 -4.08
C GLN A 46 8.31 -9.52 -2.59
N GLY A 47 8.65 -8.30 -2.18
CA GLY A 47 8.47 -7.86 -0.80
C GLY A 47 6.99 -7.81 -0.39
N ASP A 48 6.11 -7.31 -1.26
CA ASP A 48 4.67 -7.24 -0.97
C ASP A 48 4.03 -8.64 -0.92
N ILE A 49 4.41 -9.59 -1.81
CA ILE A 49 3.88 -10.96 -1.74
C ILE A 49 4.41 -11.72 -0.52
N SER A 50 5.69 -11.55 -0.18
CA SER A 50 6.28 -12.14 1.03
C SER A 50 5.59 -11.63 2.31
N ARG A 51 5.18 -10.36 2.34
CA ARG A 51 4.40 -9.80 3.47
C ARG A 51 3.02 -10.45 3.60
N GLU A 52 2.31 -10.64 2.49
CA GLU A 52 1.00 -11.33 2.51
C GLU A 52 1.13 -12.78 2.94
N TRP A 53 2.10 -13.51 2.38
CA TRP A 53 2.34 -14.90 2.76
C TRP A 53 2.71 -15.02 4.23
N PHE A 54 3.60 -14.18 4.74
CA PHE A 54 3.97 -14.22 6.15
C PHE A 54 2.78 -13.89 7.06
N LYS A 55 1.93 -12.93 6.68
CA LYS A 55 0.68 -12.65 7.38
C LYS A 55 -0.20 -13.91 7.45
N TRP A 56 -0.43 -14.61 6.33
CA TRP A 56 -1.22 -15.84 6.33
C TRP A 56 -0.58 -16.95 7.15
N ILE A 57 0.75 -17.08 7.08
CA ILE A 57 1.51 -18.05 7.87
C ILE A 57 1.32 -17.78 9.36
N VAL A 58 1.40 -16.54 9.82
CA VAL A 58 1.18 -16.19 11.23
C VAL A 58 -0.28 -16.37 11.64
N ASP A 59 -1.22 -15.86 10.83
CA ASP A 59 -2.66 -15.93 11.12
C ASP A 59 -3.15 -17.39 11.25
N GLN A 60 -2.50 -18.38 10.62
CA GLN A 60 -2.88 -19.80 10.75
C GLN A 60 -2.69 -20.38 12.17
N PHE A 61 -1.76 -19.82 12.95
CA PHE A 61 -1.47 -20.25 14.33
C PHE A 61 -2.27 -19.46 15.37
N VAL A 62 -3.12 -18.53 14.94
CA VAL A 62 -4.00 -17.77 15.83
C VAL A 62 -5.21 -18.63 16.19
N ASP A 63 -5.24 -19.18 17.40
CA ASP A 63 -6.34 -19.99 17.92
C ASP A 63 -7.32 -19.17 18.78
N LYS A 64 -8.62 -19.42 18.62
CA LYS A 64 -9.70 -18.81 19.41
C LYS A 64 -9.54 -19.04 20.93
N ARG A 65 -8.96 -20.16 21.35
CA ARG A 65 -8.69 -20.49 22.77
C ARG A 65 -7.86 -19.41 23.44
N PHE A 66 -6.90 -18.82 22.73
CA PHE A 66 -6.03 -17.78 23.27
C PHE A 66 -6.77 -16.47 23.55
N PHE A 67 -8.01 -16.28 23.07
CA PHE A 67 -8.78 -15.05 23.26
C PHE A 67 -9.50 -14.98 24.61
N ASN A 68 -9.88 -16.12 25.18
CA ASN A 68 -10.79 -16.17 26.34
C ASN A 68 -10.08 -16.14 27.70
N GLU A 69 -8.75 -16.33 27.74
CA GLU A 69 -7.97 -16.45 28.99
C GLU A 69 -6.83 -15.42 29.06
N LYS A 70 -6.15 -15.29 30.20
CA LYS A 70 -4.86 -14.59 30.27
C LYS A 70 -3.86 -15.41 29.45
N THR A 71 -3.69 -15.03 28.18
CA THR A 71 -2.75 -15.66 27.24
C THR A 71 -1.40 -15.80 27.89
N ASN A 72 -0.92 -17.05 27.98
CA ASN A 72 0.44 -17.33 28.39
C ASN A 72 1.28 -17.57 27.13
N PHE A 73 2.35 -16.79 26.96
CA PHE A 73 3.29 -16.98 25.85
C PHE A 73 3.79 -18.42 25.75
N PHE A 74 3.96 -19.11 26.89
CA PHE A 74 4.39 -20.51 26.91
C PHE A 74 3.39 -21.45 26.22
N GLU A 75 2.09 -21.20 26.34
CA GLU A 75 1.04 -21.99 25.68
C GLU A 75 1.04 -21.74 24.18
N ILE A 76 1.15 -20.46 23.77
CA ILE A 76 1.32 -20.11 22.35
C ILE A 76 2.55 -20.81 21.78
N TYR A 77 3.69 -20.72 22.47
CA TYR A 77 4.93 -21.32 22.01
C TYR A 77 4.84 -22.83 21.86
N THR A 78 4.22 -23.50 22.83
CA THR A 78 4.04 -24.96 22.79
C THR A 78 3.14 -25.36 21.60
N ASP A 79 2.00 -24.69 21.41
CA ASP A 79 1.07 -24.96 20.31
C ASP A 79 1.71 -24.69 18.93
N VAL A 80 2.44 -23.58 18.79
CA VAL A 80 3.20 -23.24 17.58
C VAL A 80 4.28 -24.30 17.31
N ARG A 81 5.09 -24.66 18.31
CA ARG A 81 6.16 -25.64 18.15
C ARG A 81 5.62 -26.99 17.71
N ASP A 82 4.56 -27.48 18.36
CA ASP A 82 3.95 -28.77 18.04
C ASP A 82 3.33 -28.75 16.62
N SER A 83 2.75 -27.61 16.23
CA SER A 83 2.26 -27.40 14.86
C SER A 83 3.38 -27.33 13.83
N ILE A 84 4.53 -26.70 14.16
CA ILE A 84 5.71 -26.66 13.29
C ILE A 84 6.30 -28.06 13.11
N GLU A 85 6.33 -28.88 14.15
CA GLU A 85 6.73 -30.29 14.05
C GLU A 85 5.84 -31.06 13.08
N LEU A 86 4.52 -30.85 13.14
CA LEU A 86 3.57 -31.47 12.22
C LEU A 86 3.76 -31.00 10.76
N LEU A 87 3.99 -29.70 10.55
CA LEU A 87 4.07 -29.11 9.20
C LEU A 87 5.41 -29.38 8.51
N ILE A 88 6.51 -29.29 9.25
CA ILE A 88 7.87 -29.37 8.72
C ILE A 88 8.45 -30.77 8.93
N GLY A 89 8.16 -31.42 10.05
CA GLY A 89 8.71 -32.73 10.42
C GLY A 89 10.22 -32.78 10.20
N ASN A 90 10.73 -33.87 9.63
CA ASN A 90 12.17 -34.06 9.40
C ASN A 90 12.76 -33.23 8.24
N GLN A 91 12.03 -32.26 7.67
CA GLN A 91 12.56 -31.42 6.58
C GLN A 91 13.61 -30.40 7.06
N LYS A 92 13.66 -30.12 8.36
CA LYS A 92 14.59 -29.19 9.01
C LYS A 92 15.14 -29.79 10.31
N ASP A 93 16.31 -29.31 10.73
CA ASP A 93 16.89 -29.68 12.01
C ASP A 93 16.15 -29.01 13.19
N GLU A 94 16.40 -29.52 14.40
CA GLU A 94 15.72 -29.06 15.61
C GLU A 94 16.05 -27.59 15.96
N ASP A 95 17.25 -27.12 15.66
CA ASP A 95 17.67 -25.74 15.92
C ASP A 95 16.87 -24.76 15.04
N ASP A 96 16.74 -25.07 13.74
CA ASP A 96 15.92 -24.31 12.80
C ASP A 96 14.45 -24.31 13.24
N LYS A 97 13.89 -25.47 13.61
CA LYS A 97 12.50 -25.58 14.09
C LYS A 97 12.26 -24.75 15.34
N GLN A 98 13.18 -24.81 16.30
CA GLN A 98 13.08 -24.04 17.54
C GLN A 98 13.07 -22.55 17.24
N LYS A 99 13.99 -22.07 16.40
CA LYS A 99 14.09 -20.67 16.02
C LYS A 99 12.86 -20.19 15.25
N ILE A 100 12.34 -20.99 14.33
CA ILE A 100 11.10 -20.68 13.60
C ILE A 100 9.93 -20.58 14.57
N SER A 101 9.81 -21.53 15.50
CA SER A 101 8.75 -21.58 16.50
C SER A 101 8.79 -20.33 17.38
N GLU A 102 9.96 -19.91 17.85
CA GLU A 102 10.13 -18.69 18.64
C GLU A 102 9.65 -17.44 17.88
N LEU A 103 10.13 -17.24 16.66
CA LEU A 103 9.79 -16.06 15.84
C LEU A 103 8.29 -16.00 15.50
N ILE A 104 7.69 -17.14 15.18
CA ILE A 104 6.25 -17.23 14.90
C ILE A 104 5.46 -16.97 16.18
N SER A 105 5.85 -17.56 17.31
CA SER A 105 5.14 -17.39 18.59
C SER A 105 5.09 -15.93 19.04
N ILE A 106 6.20 -15.19 18.90
CA ILE A 106 6.24 -13.74 19.17
C ILE A 106 5.25 -12.99 18.26
N SER A 107 5.20 -13.35 16.99
CA SER A 107 4.29 -12.71 16.01
C SER A 107 2.82 -13.04 16.30
N VAL A 108 2.53 -14.28 16.70
CA VAL A 108 1.18 -14.76 17.08
C VAL A 108 0.73 -14.07 18.37
N GLU A 109 1.58 -13.98 19.39
CA GLU A 109 1.28 -13.26 20.62
C GLU A 109 0.94 -11.79 20.33
N GLN A 110 1.77 -11.10 19.55
CA GLN A 110 1.48 -9.71 19.13
C GLN A 110 0.14 -9.60 18.41
N ARG A 111 -0.18 -10.57 17.55
CA ARG A 111 -1.43 -10.62 16.79
C ARG A 111 -2.64 -10.84 17.69
N ILE A 112 -2.57 -11.78 18.64
CA ILE A 112 -3.63 -12.05 19.62
C ILE A 112 -3.81 -10.85 20.55
N ASN A 113 -2.73 -10.30 21.09
CA ASN A 113 -2.78 -9.11 21.93
C ASN A 113 -3.39 -7.92 21.21
N PHE A 114 -3.15 -7.78 19.90
CA PHE A 114 -3.84 -6.79 19.08
C PHE A 114 -5.34 -7.09 18.95
N LEU A 115 -5.71 -8.32 18.56
CA LEU A 115 -7.11 -8.68 18.31
C LEU A 115 -7.96 -8.73 19.59
N LYS A 116 -7.36 -8.95 20.77
CA LYS A 116 -8.02 -8.88 22.08
C LYS A 116 -8.44 -7.48 22.50
N GLN A 117 -7.87 -6.44 21.89
CA GLN A 117 -8.21 -5.06 22.21
C GLN A 117 -9.50 -4.66 21.51
N ASP A 118 -10.58 -5.42 21.70
CA ASP A 118 -11.92 -5.20 21.12
C ASP A 118 -12.44 -3.77 21.40
N ASP A 119 -11.95 -3.13 22.47
CA ASP A 119 -12.29 -1.76 22.89
C ASP A 119 -11.22 -0.70 22.54
N ARG A 120 -10.29 -0.96 21.62
CA ARG A 120 -9.33 0.06 21.20
C ARG A 120 -10.03 1.14 20.38
N ASN A 121 -10.61 2.10 21.08
CA ASN A 121 -11.11 3.32 20.47
C ASN A 121 -9.93 4.10 19.92
N ARG A 122 -9.92 4.30 18.60
CA ARG A 122 -8.93 5.16 17.93
C ARG A 122 -8.90 6.49 18.67
N LYS A 123 -7.72 6.92 19.12
CA LYS A 123 -7.58 8.21 19.78
C LYS A 123 -7.97 9.31 18.80
N ASN A 124 -8.80 10.24 19.28
CA ASN A 124 -9.11 11.44 18.51
C ASN A 124 -7.82 12.24 18.30
N ILE A 125 -7.60 12.69 17.06
CA ILE A 125 -6.49 13.58 16.74
C ILE A 125 -6.81 14.97 17.30
N THR A 126 -6.14 15.32 18.39
CA THR A 126 -6.31 16.61 19.07
C THR A 126 -5.66 17.75 18.29
N THR A 127 -6.03 18.99 18.58
CA THR A 127 -5.41 20.18 17.97
C THR A 127 -3.91 20.24 18.24
N THR A 128 -3.48 19.89 19.46
CA THR A 128 -2.04 19.83 19.82
C THR A 128 -1.27 18.87 18.92
N ILE A 129 -1.77 17.65 18.67
CA ILE A 129 -1.12 16.70 17.77
C ILE A 129 -0.99 17.28 16.35
N LYS A 130 -2.00 18.02 15.89
CA LYS A 130 -1.95 18.67 14.57
C LYS A 130 -0.89 19.76 14.50
N GLU A 131 -0.79 20.58 15.54
CA GLU A 131 0.22 21.65 15.66
C GLU A 131 1.64 21.06 15.74
N ASP A 132 1.83 19.99 16.50
CA ASP A 132 3.11 19.25 16.58
C ASP A 132 3.50 18.70 15.21
N LEU A 133 2.56 18.07 14.49
CA LEU A 133 2.81 17.56 13.14
C LEU A 133 3.16 18.67 12.14
N LEU A 134 2.47 19.81 12.18
CA LEU A 134 2.82 20.95 11.34
C LEU A 134 4.22 21.48 11.68
N THR A 135 4.57 21.54 12.96
CA THR A 135 5.90 21.96 13.41
C THR A 135 6.99 21.03 12.88
N ILE A 136 6.78 19.70 12.94
CA ILE A 136 7.71 18.70 12.40
C ILE A 136 7.90 18.84 10.88
N TYR A 137 6.82 19.13 10.14
CA TYR A 137 6.86 19.24 8.67
C TYR A 137 7.34 20.62 8.17
N GLY A 138 7.37 21.62 9.05
CA GLY A 138 7.88 22.96 8.76
C GLY A 138 6.90 23.84 7.98
N GLN A 139 7.43 24.93 7.41
CA GLN A 139 6.63 26.00 6.80
C GLN A 139 5.95 25.63 5.49
N GLU A 140 6.50 24.65 4.76
CA GLU A 140 5.95 24.18 3.49
C GLU A 140 5.55 22.70 3.58
N PRO A 141 4.56 22.35 4.41
CA PRO A 141 4.22 20.97 4.64
C PRO A 141 3.73 20.33 3.33
N ARG A 142 4.19 19.10 3.09
CA ARG A 142 3.84 18.30 1.93
C ARG A 142 3.24 16.97 2.36
N CYS A 143 2.34 16.44 1.53
CA CYS A 143 1.82 15.11 1.69
C CYS A 143 2.97 14.08 1.70
N TRP A 144 3.04 13.28 2.76
CA TRP A 144 4.09 12.28 2.96
C TRP A 144 4.10 11.15 1.92
N LEU A 145 3.01 10.97 1.16
CA LEU A 145 2.86 9.95 0.11
C LEU A 145 3.01 10.47 -1.32
N THR A 146 2.60 11.72 -1.60
CA THR A 146 2.57 12.27 -2.97
C THR A 146 3.51 13.45 -3.18
N GLY A 147 3.94 14.12 -2.11
CA GLY A 147 4.74 15.36 -2.21
C GLY A 147 3.92 16.59 -2.60
N LEU A 148 2.59 16.46 -2.68
CA LEU A 148 1.67 17.58 -2.86
C LEU A 148 1.94 18.62 -1.77
N LYS A 149 2.28 19.84 -2.18
CA LYS A 149 2.40 20.99 -1.27
C LYS A 149 1.00 21.44 -0.86
N PHE A 150 0.75 21.50 0.44
CA PHE A 150 -0.53 21.98 0.96
C PHE A 150 -0.64 23.50 0.76
N SER A 151 -1.84 23.97 0.38
CA SER A 151 -2.09 25.41 0.27
C SER A 151 -2.16 26.06 1.66
N GLN A 152 -2.08 27.38 1.71
CA GLN A 152 -2.19 28.11 2.98
C GLN A 152 -3.55 27.88 3.66
N GLU A 153 -4.62 27.82 2.86
CA GLU A 153 -5.97 27.49 3.32
C GLU A 153 -6.04 26.07 3.87
N ALA A 154 -5.41 25.09 3.23
CA ALA A 154 -5.37 23.71 3.71
C ALA A 154 -4.62 23.58 5.05
N VAL A 155 -3.51 24.31 5.20
CA VAL A 155 -2.73 24.37 6.46
C VAL A 155 -3.55 25.03 7.56
N PHE A 156 -4.17 26.18 7.28
CA PHE A 156 -5.06 26.87 8.23
C PHE A 156 -6.25 26.00 8.65
N ASN A 157 -6.94 25.40 7.67
CA ASN A 157 -8.12 24.55 7.89
C ASN A 157 -7.84 23.29 8.69
N PHE A 158 -6.58 22.85 8.75
CA PHE A 158 -6.19 21.64 9.47
C PHE A 158 -6.41 21.80 10.97
N THR A 159 -6.05 22.96 11.53
CA THR A 159 -6.21 23.31 12.95
C THR A 159 -7.44 24.16 13.24
N ALA A 160 -8.01 24.84 12.23
CA ALA A 160 -9.18 25.71 12.40
C ALA A 160 -10.47 24.94 12.81
N LYS A 161 -11.35 25.64 13.54
CA LYS A 161 -12.70 25.15 13.83
C LYS A 161 -13.54 25.17 12.55
N LYS A 162 -14.60 24.35 12.51
CA LYS A 162 -15.45 24.19 11.33
C LYS A 162 -16.01 25.51 10.78
N VAL A 163 -16.36 26.45 11.67
CA VAL A 163 -16.94 27.75 11.31
C VAL A 163 -15.94 28.73 10.69
N ASP A 164 -14.64 28.54 10.98
CA ASP A 164 -13.58 29.45 10.54
C ASP A 164 -12.93 28.99 9.23
N LYS A 165 -13.26 27.77 8.76
CA LYS A 165 -12.62 27.15 7.60
C LYS A 165 -12.79 28.01 6.35
N GLN A 166 -11.68 28.19 5.64
CA GLN A 166 -11.61 28.88 4.37
C GLN A 166 -11.84 27.90 3.20
N PRO A 167 -12.46 28.32 2.10
CA PRO A 167 -12.61 27.45 0.93
C PRO A 167 -11.25 27.15 0.29
N ILE A 168 -11.00 25.89 -0.08
CA ILE A 168 -9.80 25.52 -0.85
C ILE A 168 -10.09 25.61 -2.35
N GLN A 169 -9.25 26.34 -3.08
CA GLN A 169 -9.37 26.46 -4.54
C GLN A 169 -9.10 25.12 -5.23
N LEU A 170 -10.10 24.63 -5.96
CA LEU A 170 -9.99 23.41 -6.75
C LEU A 170 -9.32 23.69 -8.11
N PRO A 171 -8.49 22.76 -8.63
CA PRO A 171 -7.89 22.89 -9.94
C PRO A 171 -8.90 22.65 -11.07
N THR A 172 -8.71 23.34 -12.20
CA THR A 172 -9.51 23.10 -13.42
C THR A 172 -9.19 21.75 -14.06
N PHE A 173 -7.92 21.32 -13.97
CA PHE A 173 -7.43 20.07 -14.53
C PHE A 173 -6.75 19.23 -13.46
N VAL A 174 -6.93 17.91 -13.54
CA VAL A 174 -6.33 16.95 -12.62
C VAL A 174 -5.51 15.92 -13.40
N ASP A 175 -4.47 15.39 -12.77
CA ASP A 175 -3.66 14.30 -13.33
C ASP A 175 -4.50 13.01 -13.36
N ARG A 176 -4.72 12.43 -14.55
CA ARG A 176 -5.51 11.20 -14.71
C ARG A 176 -4.98 9.99 -13.93
N TYR A 177 -3.69 9.98 -13.58
CA TYR A 177 -3.07 8.88 -12.82
C TYR A 177 -3.14 9.08 -11.30
N ARG A 178 -3.45 10.29 -10.86
CA ARG A 178 -3.65 10.68 -9.46
C ARG A 178 -4.58 11.89 -9.43
N PRO A 179 -5.90 11.69 -9.58
CA PRO A 179 -6.84 12.79 -9.75
C PRO A 179 -7.11 13.51 -8.42
N ILE A 180 -6.07 14.12 -7.85
CA ILE A 180 -6.11 14.94 -6.64
C ILE A 180 -6.81 16.26 -6.99
N GLY A 181 -7.79 16.66 -6.19
CA GLY A 181 -8.55 17.89 -6.38
C GLY A 181 -9.83 17.68 -7.19
N THR A 182 -10.34 16.45 -7.27
CA THR A 182 -11.69 16.19 -7.78
C THR A 182 -12.77 16.72 -6.84
N ASN A 183 -12.48 16.72 -5.54
CA ASN A 183 -13.26 17.38 -4.51
C ASN A 183 -12.32 18.11 -3.52
N GLU A 184 -12.88 18.93 -2.65
CA GLU A 184 -12.11 19.73 -1.68
C GLU A 184 -11.31 18.88 -0.69
N ARG A 185 -11.91 17.77 -0.22
CA ARG A 185 -11.26 16.85 0.71
C ARG A 185 -9.94 16.30 0.17
N ASP A 186 -9.84 16.08 -1.15
CA ASP A 186 -8.60 15.60 -1.77
C ASP A 186 -7.38 16.48 -1.48
N LEU A 187 -7.59 17.79 -1.28
CA LEU A 187 -6.56 18.80 -1.03
C LEU A 187 -6.38 19.12 0.46
N CYS A 188 -7.28 18.65 1.33
CA CYS A 188 -7.17 18.80 2.77
C CYS A 188 -6.02 17.98 3.35
N ILE A 189 -5.47 18.46 4.47
CA ILE A 189 -4.52 17.71 5.29
C ILE A 189 -5.29 16.71 6.18
N GLU A 190 -4.91 15.44 6.12
CA GLU A 190 -5.38 14.37 6.99
C GLU A 190 -4.20 13.71 7.70
N VAL A 191 -4.47 13.07 8.84
CA VAL A 191 -3.48 12.30 9.59
C VAL A 191 -3.69 10.82 9.32
N ASP A 192 -2.63 10.15 8.87
CA ASP A 192 -2.61 8.71 8.62
C ASP A 192 -1.52 8.03 9.43
N HIS A 193 -1.71 6.73 9.65
CA HIS A 193 -0.76 5.89 10.33
C HIS A 193 0.19 5.22 9.33
N LEU A 194 1.50 5.28 9.60
CA LEU A 194 2.51 4.57 8.84
C LEU A 194 2.27 3.06 8.89
N PHE A 195 2.06 2.52 10.10
CA PHE A 195 1.53 1.18 10.31
C PHE A 195 0.04 1.30 10.68
N PRO A 196 -0.90 0.76 9.87
CA PRO A 196 -2.31 1.03 10.07
C PRO A 196 -2.82 0.55 11.43
N PHE A 197 -3.69 1.35 12.05
CA PHE A 197 -4.31 1.01 13.33
C PHE A 197 -5.03 -0.34 13.30
N SER A 198 -5.70 -0.68 12.19
CA SER A 198 -6.40 -1.96 11.99
C SER A 198 -5.50 -3.21 11.96
N TYR A 199 -4.18 -3.01 11.98
CA TYR A 199 -3.18 -4.08 12.08
C TYR A 199 -2.32 -3.97 13.35
N GLY A 200 -2.63 -3.06 14.27
CA GLY A 200 -1.88 -2.88 15.52
C GLY A 200 -0.98 -1.66 15.56
N GLY A 201 -1.11 -0.76 14.58
CA GLY A 201 -0.48 0.56 14.61
C GLY A 201 -0.71 1.31 15.92
N PRO A 202 0.33 1.86 16.56
CA PRO A 202 0.13 2.70 17.73
C PRO A 202 -0.48 4.07 17.35
N ASP A 203 -1.30 4.62 18.24
CA ASP A 203 -1.88 5.97 18.12
C ASP A 203 -0.95 7.00 18.78
N ASP A 204 0.17 7.28 18.11
CA ASP A 204 1.16 8.26 18.57
C ASP A 204 1.82 9.02 17.42
N LEU A 205 2.52 10.10 17.78
CA LEU A 205 3.16 11.03 16.86
C LEU A 205 4.22 10.36 15.96
N ASN A 206 4.90 9.31 16.45
CA ASN A 206 5.93 8.60 15.69
C ASN A 206 5.32 7.79 14.53
N ASN A 207 4.08 7.32 14.71
CA ASN A 207 3.33 6.60 13.68
C ASN A 207 2.47 7.50 12.80
N TYR A 208 2.28 8.78 13.14
CA TYR A 208 1.47 9.73 12.36
C TYR A 208 2.21 10.41 11.21
N ARG A 209 1.55 10.56 10.07
CA ARG A 209 2.05 11.30 8.90
C ARG A 209 0.98 12.24 8.35
N LEU A 210 1.40 13.41 7.85
CA LEU A 210 0.52 14.31 7.13
C LEU A 210 0.36 13.82 5.70
N ILE A 211 -0.88 13.53 5.29
CA ILE A 211 -1.19 13.11 3.93
C ILE A 211 -2.38 13.90 3.37
N CYS A 212 -2.49 13.99 2.06
CA CYS A 212 -3.67 14.60 1.45
C CYS A 212 -4.87 13.65 1.50
N GLY A 213 -6.09 14.19 1.53
CA GLY A 213 -7.29 13.38 1.62
C GLY A 213 -7.46 12.39 0.46
N TRP A 214 -6.94 12.71 -0.73
CA TRP A 214 -6.92 11.75 -1.85
C TRP A 214 -6.08 10.53 -1.53
N ALA A 215 -4.86 10.75 -1.02
CA ALA A 215 -3.95 9.68 -0.65
C ALA A 215 -4.50 8.85 0.51
N ASN A 216 -5.17 9.48 1.49
CA ASN A 216 -5.78 8.76 2.61
C ASN A 216 -6.92 7.85 2.13
N ARG A 217 -7.81 8.39 1.29
CA ARG A 217 -8.91 7.61 0.70
C ARG A 217 -8.39 6.43 -0.12
N VAL A 218 -7.38 6.65 -0.96
CA VAL A 218 -6.83 5.60 -1.84
C VAL A 218 -6.03 4.55 -1.05
N LYS A 219 -5.23 4.97 -0.06
CA LYS A 219 -4.47 4.05 0.79
C LYS A 219 -5.40 3.21 1.66
N SER A 220 -6.40 3.85 2.27
CA SER A 220 -7.31 3.21 3.23
C SER A 220 -6.51 2.38 4.26
N ASN A 221 -6.87 1.12 4.46
CA ASN A 221 -6.15 0.15 5.29
C ASN A 221 -5.20 -0.76 4.50
N HIS A 222 -5.00 -0.56 3.20
CA HIS A 222 -4.20 -1.45 2.37
C HIS A 222 -2.70 -1.33 2.67
N ILE A 223 -2.01 -2.48 2.79
CA ILE A 223 -0.57 -2.55 3.10
C ILE A 223 0.27 -3.05 1.92
N THR A 224 -0.28 -3.94 1.08
CA THR A 224 0.44 -4.55 -0.04
C THR A 224 -0.28 -4.34 -1.37
N GLY A 225 0.48 -4.34 -2.47
CA GLY A 225 -0.08 -4.25 -3.83
C GLY A 225 -1.02 -5.39 -4.23
N TYR A 226 -1.14 -6.45 -3.41
CA TYR A 226 -1.98 -7.62 -3.67
C TYR A 226 -3.26 -7.65 -2.83
N SER A 227 -3.41 -6.72 -1.87
CA SER A 227 -4.54 -6.66 -0.92
C SER A 227 -5.93 -6.57 -1.60
N THR A 228 -6.00 -6.08 -2.84
CA THR A 228 -7.24 -6.00 -3.63
C THR A 228 -6.96 -6.46 -5.06
N GLY A 229 -7.76 -7.43 -5.53
CA GLY A 229 -7.67 -7.97 -6.89
C GLY A 229 -7.84 -6.87 -7.93
N THR A 230 -6.80 -6.63 -8.71
CA THR A 230 -6.75 -5.55 -9.68
C THR A 230 -7.17 -6.06 -11.05
N LYS A 231 -8.30 -5.54 -11.56
CA LYS A 231 -8.76 -5.86 -12.91
C LYS A 231 -8.54 -4.66 -13.82
N VAL A 232 -7.78 -4.89 -14.88
CA VAL A 232 -7.66 -3.98 -16.01
C VAL A 232 -8.98 -4.03 -16.80
N SER A 233 -9.72 -2.92 -16.92
CA SER A 233 -11.09 -2.90 -17.47
C SER A 233 -11.26 -1.95 -18.66
N GLY A 234 -11.61 -2.54 -19.82
CA GLY A 234 -11.98 -1.94 -21.12
C GLY A 234 -12.91 -0.71 -21.06
N ALA A 235 -13.85 -0.73 -20.12
CA ALA A 235 -14.99 0.16 -20.09
C ALA A 235 -14.76 1.45 -19.28
N SER A 236 -13.62 1.57 -18.58
CA SER A 236 -13.33 2.76 -17.79
C SER A 236 -12.61 3.81 -18.63
N LYS A 237 -13.16 5.04 -18.71
CA LYS A 237 -12.42 6.19 -19.28
C LYS A 237 -11.18 6.56 -18.44
N LEU A 238 -11.11 6.08 -17.20
CA LEU A 238 -9.94 6.09 -16.31
C LEU A 238 -9.51 4.65 -16.03
N PHE A 239 -8.71 4.13 -16.94
CA PHE A 239 -8.31 2.73 -16.98
C PHE A 239 -7.12 2.46 -16.05
N PRO A 240 -7.19 1.50 -15.09
CA PRO A 240 -8.33 1.06 -14.24
C PRO A 240 -8.52 1.77 -12.87
N THR A 241 -9.70 1.75 -12.25
CA THR A 241 -9.91 2.33 -10.90
C THR A 241 -9.10 1.67 -9.77
N SER A 242 -8.60 0.45 -9.98
CA SER A 242 -7.82 -0.31 -9.00
C SER A 242 -6.30 -0.03 -9.00
N PHE A 243 -5.77 0.81 -9.90
CA PHE A 243 -4.31 1.09 -9.91
C PHE A 243 -3.91 2.22 -8.95
N TYR A 244 -4.82 3.05 -8.45
CA TYR A 244 -4.45 4.19 -7.61
C TYR A 244 -3.74 3.76 -6.33
N TYR A 245 -4.12 2.62 -5.76
CA TYR A 245 -3.37 2.07 -4.63
C TYR A 245 -1.94 1.73 -5.03
N TRP A 246 -1.73 1.10 -6.19
CA TRP A 246 -0.39 0.85 -6.71
C TRP A 246 0.39 2.14 -6.98
N VAL A 247 -0.27 3.22 -7.42
CA VAL A 247 0.37 4.54 -7.54
C VAL A 247 0.88 5.00 -6.18
N ILE A 248 -0.01 5.07 -5.18
CA ILE A 248 0.36 5.51 -3.83
C ILE A 248 1.46 4.62 -3.23
N ARG A 249 1.36 3.30 -3.39
CA ARG A 249 2.35 2.35 -2.91
C ARG A 249 3.71 2.57 -3.57
N THR A 250 3.72 2.77 -4.89
CA THR A 250 4.95 3.03 -5.66
C THR A 250 5.57 4.37 -5.27
N LEU A 251 4.76 5.43 -5.18
CA LEU A 251 5.22 6.75 -4.76
C LEU A 251 5.79 6.73 -3.32
N GLY A 252 5.06 6.11 -2.39
CA GLY A 252 5.44 6.03 -0.98
C GLY A 252 6.72 5.24 -0.73
N LEU A 253 7.01 4.22 -1.55
CA LEU A 253 8.25 3.44 -1.46
C LEU A 253 9.43 4.07 -2.21
N LYS A 254 9.23 4.60 -3.41
CA LYS A 254 10.33 5.16 -4.21
C LYS A 254 10.72 6.56 -3.76
N ARG A 255 9.75 7.40 -3.38
CA ARG A 255 9.90 8.75 -2.80
C ARG A 255 10.76 9.75 -3.61
N LYS A 256 11.22 9.40 -4.82
CA LYS A 256 12.02 10.24 -5.70
C LYS A 256 11.69 10.02 -7.17
N CYS A 257 11.95 11.03 -7.99
CA CYS A 257 11.88 10.93 -9.44
C CYS A 257 12.91 9.91 -9.95
N GLU A 258 12.52 9.10 -10.93
CA GLU A 258 13.37 8.05 -11.52
C GLU A 258 13.93 8.44 -12.89
N VAL A 259 13.89 9.72 -13.25
CA VAL A 259 14.66 10.22 -14.39
C VAL A 259 16.10 10.44 -13.96
N ALA A 260 17.05 9.96 -14.76
CA ALA A 260 18.48 10.06 -14.47
C ALA A 260 18.89 11.52 -14.27
N GLY A 261 19.67 11.80 -13.23
CA GLY A 261 20.12 13.15 -12.86
C GLY A 261 19.08 14.02 -12.17
N CYS A 262 17.83 13.56 -11.98
CA CYS A 262 16.82 14.33 -11.27
C CYS A 262 16.97 14.19 -9.75
N ASN A 263 17.02 15.33 -9.05
CA ASN A 263 17.09 15.39 -7.59
C ASN A 263 15.73 15.61 -6.92
N ASN A 264 14.65 15.68 -7.70
CA ASN A 264 13.31 15.89 -7.17
C ASN A 264 12.84 14.65 -6.41
N ASN A 265 12.30 14.91 -5.22
CA ASN A 265 11.79 13.91 -4.31
C ASN A 265 10.59 14.48 -3.55
N ILE A 266 9.97 13.64 -2.73
CA ILE A 266 8.70 13.95 -2.09
C ILE A 266 8.75 15.17 -1.14
N THR A 267 9.93 15.58 -0.69
CA THR A 267 10.10 16.74 0.20
C THR A 267 10.22 18.06 -0.57
N ASN A 268 10.56 18.03 -1.85
CA ASN A 268 10.78 19.25 -2.65
C ASN A 268 9.89 19.34 -3.91
N SER A 269 9.24 18.25 -4.31
CA SER A 269 8.43 18.20 -5.52
C SER A 269 7.23 17.29 -5.35
N GLU A 270 6.14 17.62 -6.04
CA GLU A 270 5.02 16.69 -6.17
C GLU A 270 5.42 15.59 -7.17
N LEU A 271 5.25 14.35 -6.74
CA LEU A 271 5.58 13.18 -7.52
C LEU A 271 4.33 12.54 -8.10
N THR A 272 4.53 11.83 -9.20
CA THR A 272 3.48 11.13 -9.91
C THR A 272 4.04 9.92 -10.64
N VAL A 273 3.18 9.16 -11.31
CA VAL A 273 3.58 7.98 -12.08
C VAL A 273 3.28 8.13 -13.56
N CYS A 274 3.89 7.25 -14.33
CA CYS A 274 3.63 7.09 -15.76
C CYS A 274 3.97 5.66 -16.18
N SER A 275 3.55 5.25 -17.39
CA SER A 275 4.01 3.99 -17.97
C SER A 275 5.36 4.19 -18.65
N GLN A 276 6.33 3.33 -18.33
CA GLN A 276 7.62 3.27 -19.02
C GLN A 276 7.49 2.73 -20.45
N LEU A 277 6.36 2.10 -20.78
CA LEU A 277 6.10 1.49 -22.10
C LEU A 277 5.33 2.43 -23.05
N GLY A 278 4.98 3.65 -22.61
CA GLY A 278 4.29 4.66 -23.40
C GLY A 278 2.92 5.08 -22.85
N SER A 279 2.45 6.27 -23.26
CA SER A 279 1.24 6.93 -22.72
C SER A 279 -0.08 6.20 -23.02
N SER A 280 -0.10 5.31 -24.01
CA SER A 280 -1.25 4.48 -24.39
C SER A 280 -1.26 3.10 -23.73
N LYS A 281 -0.18 2.70 -23.05
CA LYS A 281 -0.08 1.39 -22.40
C LYS A 281 -0.69 1.43 -21.00
N ALA A 282 -1.17 0.27 -20.56
CA ALA A 282 -1.69 0.10 -19.20
C ALA A 282 -0.63 0.45 -18.14
N ILE A 283 -1.12 0.98 -17.01
CA ILE A 283 -0.33 1.22 -15.82
C ILE A 283 -0.52 0.03 -14.87
N THR A 284 0.54 -0.75 -14.70
CA THR A 284 0.64 -1.85 -13.74
C THR A 284 1.87 -1.61 -12.86
N PRO A 285 2.02 -2.29 -11.71
CA PRO A 285 3.20 -2.12 -10.88
C PRO A 285 4.52 -2.36 -11.63
N VAL A 286 4.49 -3.24 -12.64
CA VAL A 286 5.62 -3.53 -13.52
C VAL A 286 5.93 -2.36 -14.45
N SER A 287 4.92 -1.69 -15.01
CA SER A 287 5.13 -0.60 -15.99
C SER A 287 5.28 0.78 -15.36
N MET A 288 5.01 0.94 -14.06
CA MET A 288 5.05 2.22 -13.37
C MET A 288 6.47 2.78 -13.19
N LYS A 289 6.65 4.03 -13.64
CA LYS A 289 7.82 4.87 -13.37
C LYS A 289 7.38 6.13 -12.63
N VAL A 290 8.04 6.44 -11.51
CA VAL A 290 7.85 7.65 -10.72
C VAL A 290 8.60 8.81 -11.37
N ILE A 291 7.91 9.92 -11.54
CA ILE A 291 8.44 11.15 -12.11
C ILE A 291 7.96 12.36 -11.32
N CYS A 292 8.72 13.46 -11.37
CA CYS A 292 8.26 14.76 -10.89
C CYS A 292 7.49 15.50 -11.98
N LYS A 293 6.87 16.62 -11.61
CA LYS A 293 6.18 17.53 -12.54
C LYS A 293 7.08 18.04 -13.68
N ASP A 294 8.35 18.29 -13.42
CA ASP A 294 9.27 18.84 -14.44
C ASP A 294 9.61 17.81 -15.53
N HIS A 295 9.52 16.52 -15.22
CA HIS A 295 9.76 15.42 -16.15
C HIS A 295 8.46 14.86 -16.76
N ASP A 296 7.41 15.67 -16.71
CA ASP A 296 6.10 15.29 -17.18
C ASP A 296 5.77 15.94 -18.53
N ASN A 297 6.22 15.29 -19.60
CA ASN A 297 6.08 15.79 -20.97
C ASN A 297 4.99 15.06 -21.78
N ARG A 298 4.05 14.36 -21.13
CA ARG A 298 3.11 13.48 -21.83
C ARG A 298 1.81 14.19 -22.19
N GLU A 299 1.39 13.99 -23.43
CA GLU A 299 0.08 14.42 -23.92
C GLU A 299 -1.07 13.73 -23.16
N ASN A 300 -2.20 14.43 -23.05
CA ASN A 300 -3.45 13.92 -22.48
C ASN A 300 -3.35 13.41 -21.04
N ARG A 301 -2.37 13.90 -20.26
CA ARG A 301 -2.24 13.57 -18.84
C ARG A 301 -3.27 14.30 -17.99
N TYR A 302 -3.35 15.61 -18.18
CA TYR A 302 -4.25 16.48 -17.45
C TYR A 302 -5.61 16.47 -18.14
N ILE A 303 -6.64 16.08 -17.39
CA ILE A 303 -8.03 16.04 -17.86
C ILE A 303 -8.85 17.04 -17.08
N ARG A 304 -9.92 17.57 -17.68
CA ARG A 304 -10.83 18.47 -16.97
C ARG A 304 -11.36 17.76 -15.73
N ARG A 305 -11.30 18.42 -14.57
CA ARG A 305 -11.78 17.87 -13.30
C ARG A 305 -13.20 17.30 -13.43
N ASP A 306 -14.10 18.06 -14.04
CA ASP A 306 -15.52 17.69 -14.19
C ASP A 306 -15.75 16.48 -15.13
N SER A 307 -14.73 16.07 -15.88
CA SER A 307 -14.77 14.86 -16.73
C SER A 307 -14.42 13.57 -15.97
N VAL A 308 -13.83 13.71 -14.78
CA VAL A 308 -13.59 12.59 -13.87
C VAL A 308 -14.94 12.19 -13.28
N LYS A 309 -15.59 11.21 -13.90
CA LYS A 309 -16.81 10.63 -13.33
C LYS A 309 -16.45 10.06 -11.96
N GLU A 310 -17.12 10.52 -10.91
CA GLU A 310 -17.09 9.86 -9.60
C GLU A 310 -17.63 8.44 -9.76
N ARG A 311 -16.71 7.48 -9.92
CA ARG A 311 -16.98 6.06 -9.73
C ARG A 311 -15.93 5.51 -8.78
N PHE A 312 -15.99 6.02 -7.55
CA PHE A 312 -15.28 5.46 -6.40
C PHE A 312 -16.24 5.43 -5.21
N LEU A 313 -17.40 4.81 -5.43
CA LEU A 313 -18.18 4.20 -4.35
C LEU A 313 -17.87 2.70 -4.42
N LEU A 314 -16.85 2.31 -3.66
CA LEU A 314 -16.78 1.01 -3.00
C LEU A 314 -16.60 1.34 -1.52
#